data_AF-A0A4Z0PVW5-F1
#
_entry.id   AF-A0A4Z0PVW5-F1
#
_cell.length_a   1.000
_cell.length_b   1.000
_cell.length_c   1.000
_cell.angle_alpha   90.00
_cell.angle_beta   90.00
_cell.angle_gamma   90.00
#
_symmetry.space_group_name_H-M   'P 1'
#
loop_
_entity.id
_entity.type
_entity.pdbx_description
1 polymer ?
#
loop_
_entity_poly.entity_id
_entity_poly.type
_entity_poly.pdbx_seq_one_letter_code
_entity_poly.pdbx_strand_id
1 'polypeptide(L)'
;MKIIEFEIDENLMLTGMTQLANLSRLEVCHENEDIFEVLDFDDERVFLEPTLIFHQARKGREGVSLPLEQLLWGAVPAEERPLQVRVQTCAEGWVKLPGWGNLKTELASAALNLSGTTPDDLQLFTLQGNRVPAQFYPEVFLPNSSIRVTRYRPDIYRCLGAHLHENVTTTFTKWVRPLQNAFSIIQQAVPEYCQLIAKSSQEISLFSSDNQNSFAAMEHFGTGFINVDDQGYDEVFFVDDIAHQCGHTIFNALTLMTSHYLSIDPNTTLVSLVDDAVHGEHRTVYGAFHGLFTYTSTLHCLDQSLKKGLFKGQQVKDVIGRIGFYMRKFNYDLKQLSRPGVFTDHGLKYYAMFKASYESVLNKYRVLPPVTYVGQPYTFRLEMFINANPEYKLINEDALVIYGL
;
A
#
# COMPACT_ATOMS: atom_id res chain seq x y z
N MET A 1 -0.30 19.76 -5.57
CA MET A 1 -0.75 19.70 -4.16
C MET A 1 0.47 19.63 -3.25
N LYS A 2 0.49 20.27 -2.07
CA LYS A 2 1.71 20.36 -1.25
C LYS A 2 1.56 19.57 0.05
N ILE A 3 2.47 18.63 0.33
CA ILE A 3 2.57 17.91 1.61
C ILE A 3 3.86 18.34 2.32
N ILE A 4 3.73 19.02 3.45
CA ILE A 4 4.86 19.69 4.13
C ILE A 4 5.54 20.67 3.17
N GLU A 5 6.75 20.37 2.64
CA GLU A 5 7.43 21.18 1.62
C GLU A 5 7.51 20.50 0.25
N PHE A 6 6.93 19.30 0.09
CA PHE A 6 6.97 18.54 -1.16
C PHE A 6 5.75 18.85 -2.03
N GLU A 7 6.00 19.27 -3.26
CA GLU A 7 4.96 19.52 -4.26
C GLU A 7 4.71 18.26 -5.09
N ILE A 8 3.50 17.73 -4.95
CA ILE A 8 2.97 16.64 -5.78
C ILE A 8 2.38 17.24 -7.05
N ASP A 9 2.97 16.91 -8.19
CA ASP A 9 2.38 17.15 -9.51
C ASP A 9 1.35 16.05 -9.81
N GLU A 10 0.08 16.39 -9.60
CA GLU A 10 -1.02 15.46 -9.82
C GLU A 10 -1.19 15.07 -11.29
N ASN A 11 -0.92 15.98 -12.23
CA ASN A 11 -1.00 15.66 -13.66
C ASN A 11 0.08 14.65 -14.05
N LEU A 12 1.28 14.79 -13.50
CA LEU A 12 2.36 13.83 -13.70
C LEU A 12 2.01 12.46 -13.11
N MET A 13 1.44 12.43 -11.90
CA MET A 13 0.95 11.20 -11.28
C MET A 13 -0.10 10.50 -12.16
N LEU A 14 -1.12 11.25 -12.60
CA LEU A 14 -2.17 10.71 -13.48
C LEU A 14 -1.60 10.23 -14.81
N THR A 15 -0.67 10.97 -15.41
CA THR A 15 0.02 10.54 -16.63
C THR A 15 0.75 9.22 -16.44
N GLY A 16 1.45 9.04 -15.31
CA GLY A 16 2.10 7.77 -14.97
C GLY A 16 1.11 6.62 -14.82
N MET A 17 -0.04 6.88 -14.17
CA MET A 17 -1.11 5.89 -14.06
C MET A 17 -1.72 5.52 -15.42
N THR A 18 -2.02 6.50 -16.27
CA THR A 18 -2.51 6.27 -17.64
C THR A 18 -1.51 5.45 -18.46
N GLN A 19 -0.21 5.70 -18.31
CA GLN A 19 0.83 4.90 -18.98
C GLN A 19 0.80 3.43 -18.52
N LEU A 20 0.67 3.17 -17.22
CA LEU A 20 0.52 1.81 -16.70
C LEU A 20 -0.76 1.13 -17.20
N ALA A 21 -1.88 1.85 -17.19
CA ALA A 21 -3.15 1.37 -17.71
C ALA A 21 -3.01 1.00 -19.21
N ASN A 22 -2.33 1.82 -20.01
CA ASN A 22 -2.08 1.55 -21.42
C ASN A 22 -1.22 0.31 -21.66
N LEU A 23 -0.19 0.09 -20.83
CA LEU A 23 0.59 -1.16 -20.88
C LEU A 23 -0.30 -2.36 -20.59
N SER A 24 -1.18 -2.26 -19.58
CA SER A 24 -2.11 -3.33 -19.25
C SER A 24 -3.14 -3.57 -20.36
N ARG A 25 -3.68 -2.52 -21.00
CA ARG A 25 -4.57 -2.62 -22.17
C ARG A 25 -3.93 -3.42 -23.30
N LEU A 26 -2.68 -3.12 -23.64
CA LEU A 26 -1.94 -3.84 -24.68
C LEU A 26 -1.79 -5.32 -24.34
N GLU A 27 -1.45 -5.63 -23.09
CA GLU A 27 -1.32 -7.02 -22.64
C GLU A 27 -2.65 -7.77 -22.64
N VAL A 28 -3.76 -7.13 -22.25
CA VAL A 28 -5.10 -7.74 -22.34
C VAL A 28 -5.47 -8.01 -23.79
N CYS A 29 -5.34 -7.02 -24.68
CA CYS A 29 -5.64 -7.15 -26.11
C CYS A 29 -4.81 -8.28 -26.77
N HIS A 30 -3.52 -8.39 -26.43
CA HIS A 30 -2.68 -9.48 -26.95
C HIS A 30 -3.05 -10.86 -26.40
N GLU A 31 -3.57 -10.96 -25.18
CA GLU A 31 -3.90 -12.23 -24.56
C GLU A 31 -5.29 -12.75 -24.94
N ASN A 32 -6.27 -11.85 -25.04
CA ASN A 32 -7.62 -12.17 -25.42
C ASN A 32 -8.28 -10.92 -26.06
N GLU A 33 -8.35 -10.91 -27.39
CA GLU A 33 -8.94 -9.81 -28.16
C GLU A 33 -10.45 -9.72 -27.94
N ASP A 34 -11.15 -10.86 -27.90
CA ASP A 34 -12.60 -10.94 -27.72
C ASP A 34 -13.05 -10.29 -26.40
N ILE A 35 -12.36 -10.57 -25.28
CA ILE A 35 -12.70 -9.93 -24.00
C ILE A 35 -12.33 -8.45 -24.02
N PHE A 36 -11.27 -8.06 -24.73
CA PHE A 36 -10.84 -6.66 -24.81
C PHE A 36 -11.86 -5.79 -25.55
N GLU A 37 -12.46 -6.29 -26.62
CA GLU A 37 -13.46 -5.57 -27.43
C GLU A 37 -14.70 -5.16 -26.63
N VAL A 38 -15.03 -5.89 -25.57
CA VAL A 38 -16.24 -5.68 -24.75
C VAL A 38 -15.99 -4.88 -23.47
N LEU A 39 -14.72 -4.60 -23.13
CA LEU A 39 -14.38 -3.79 -21.97
C LEU A 39 -14.58 -2.30 -22.26
N ASP A 40 -14.91 -1.54 -21.22
CA ASP A 40 -14.82 -0.08 -21.28
C ASP A 40 -13.35 0.33 -21.38
N PHE A 41 -12.92 0.69 -22.60
CA PHE A 41 -11.55 1.10 -22.89
C PHE A 41 -11.10 2.29 -22.04
N ASP A 42 -12.02 3.22 -21.72
CA ASP A 42 -11.73 4.47 -21.02
C ASP A 42 -11.69 4.30 -19.49
N ASP A 43 -12.21 3.18 -18.95
CA ASP A 43 -12.11 2.89 -17.51
C ASP A 43 -10.72 2.39 -17.13
N GLU A 44 -9.83 3.33 -16.77
CA GLU A 44 -8.48 3.04 -16.29
C GLU A 44 -8.47 2.11 -15.07
N ARG A 45 -9.54 2.07 -14.25
CA ARG A 45 -9.55 1.26 -13.03
C ARG A 45 -9.54 -0.23 -13.34
N VAL A 46 -10.17 -0.65 -14.43
CA VAL A 46 -10.16 -2.02 -14.93
C VAL A 46 -8.73 -2.45 -15.26
N PHE A 47 -8.01 -1.58 -16.00
CA PHE A 47 -6.65 -1.85 -16.46
C PHE A 47 -5.57 -1.61 -15.39
N LEU A 48 -5.91 -0.92 -14.31
CA LEU A 48 -5.07 -0.77 -13.13
C LEU A 48 -5.44 -1.76 -12.03
N GLU A 49 -6.32 -2.75 -12.30
CA GLU A 49 -6.74 -3.71 -11.30
C GLU A 49 -5.53 -4.49 -10.76
N PRO A 50 -5.20 -4.38 -9.46
CA PRO A 50 -3.95 -4.91 -8.93
C PRO A 50 -3.67 -6.39 -9.24
N THR A 51 -4.70 -7.24 -9.22
CA THR A 51 -4.54 -8.67 -9.59
C THR A 51 -4.33 -8.90 -11.09
N LEU A 52 -4.81 -8.00 -11.96
CA LEU A 52 -4.52 -8.02 -13.39
C LEU A 52 -3.07 -7.61 -13.66
N ILE A 53 -2.60 -6.54 -13.02
CA ILE A 53 -1.19 -6.12 -13.10
C ILE A 53 -0.27 -7.26 -12.63
N PHE A 54 -0.63 -7.94 -11.53
CA PHE A 54 0.13 -9.07 -11.03
C PHE A 54 0.14 -10.27 -11.98
N HIS A 55 -1.01 -10.59 -12.59
CA HIS A 55 -1.11 -11.61 -13.63
C HIS A 55 -0.13 -11.32 -14.78
N GLN A 56 -0.13 -10.09 -15.29
CA GLN A 56 0.72 -9.66 -16.40
C GLN A 56 2.21 -9.69 -16.01
N ALA A 57 2.56 -9.16 -14.83
CA ALA A 57 3.94 -9.14 -14.33
C ALA A 57 4.51 -10.55 -14.07
N ARG A 58 3.65 -11.55 -13.89
CA ARG A 58 4.02 -12.95 -13.62
C ARG A 58 3.76 -13.89 -14.80
N LYS A 59 3.27 -13.38 -15.93
CA LYS A 59 2.97 -14.17 -17.13
C LYS A 59 4.19 -15.03 -17.53
N GLY A 60 3.95 -16.32 -17.76
CA GLY A 60 4.99 -17.29 -18.10
C GLY A 60 5.89 -17.75 -16.96
N ARG A 61 5.69 -17.28 -15.71
CA ARG A 61 6.41 -17.78 -14.53
C ARG A 61 5.62 -18.88 -13.84
N GLU A 62 6.32 -19.87 -13.29
CA GLU A 62 5.66 -20.91 -12.51
C GLU A 62 4.95 -20.32 -11.28
N GLY A 63 3.75 -20.84 -11.03
CA GLY A 63 3.13 -20.75 -9.73
C GLY A 63 2.54 -19.39 -9.36
N VAL A 64 1.74 -18.78 -10.23
CA VAL A 64 0.36 -18.25 -10.01
C VAL A 64 0.01 -17.46 -11.27
N SER A 65 -1.08 -17.80 -11.93
CA SER A 65 -1.85 -16.83 -12.71
C SER A 65 -3.33 -17.23 -12.63
N LEU A 66 -4.18 -16.31 -12.17
CA LEU A 66 -5.63 -16.48 -12.26
C LEU A 66 -6.02 -16.37 -13.75
N PRO A 67 -7.04 -17.10 -14.24
CA PRO A 67 -7.51 -16.93 -15.62
C PRO A 67 -7.83 -15.46 -15.91
N LEU A 68 -7.40 -14.94 -17.05
CA LEU A 68 -7.65 -13.55 -17.44
C LEU A 68 -9.15 -13.23 -17.43
N GLU A 69 -9.96 -14.17 -17.90
CA GLU A 69 -11.40 -14.04 -17.93
C GLU A 69 -12.01 -13.93 -16.53
N GLN A 70 -11.43 -14.58 -15.51
CA GLN A 70 -11.84 -14.42 -14.12
C GLN A 70 -11.53 -13.00 -13.61
N LEU A 71 -10.35 -12.47 -13.95
CA LEU A 71 -9.89 -11.16 -13.49
C LEU A 71 -10.69 -10.01 -14.09
N LEU A 72 -11.21 -10.21 -15.31
CA LEU A 72 -11.97 -9.21 -16.05
C LEU A 72 -13.49 -9.44 -16.01
N TRP A 73 -13.96 -10.57 -15.48
CA TRP A 73 -15.36 -10.96 -15.49
C TRP A 73 -16.31 -9.87 -14.97
N GLY A 74 -15.93 -9.20 -13.89
CA GLY A 74 -16.73 -8.14 -13.27
C GLY A 74 -16.76 -6.84 -14.06
N ALA A 75 -15.77 -6.62 -14.93
CA ALA A 75 -15.67 -5.45 -15.81
C ALA A 75 -16.41 -5.63 -17.14
N VAL A 76 -16.68 -6.87 -17.55
CA VAL A 76 -17.50 -7.15 -18.75
C VAL A 76 -18.96 -6.74 -18.49
N PRO A 77 -19.60 -5.96 -19.38
CA PRO A 77 -21.02 -5.62 -19.32
C PRO A 77 -21.91 -6.85 -19.15
N ALA A 78 -23.02 -6.72 -18.42
CA ALA A 78 -23.84 -7.87 -18.03
C ALA A 78 -24.42 -8.64 -19.23
N GLU A 79 -24.74 -7.92 -20.30
CA GLU A 79 -25.28 -8.41 -21.58
C GLU A 79 -24.26 -9.19 -22.43
N GLU A 80 -22.98 -8.91 -22.25
CA GLU A 80 -21.87 -9.53 -23.01
C GLU A 80 -21.08 -10.55 -22.16
N ARG A 81 -21.48 -10.69 -20.90
CA ARG A 81 -20.79 -11.55 -19.96
C ARG A 81 -20.92 -13.03 -20.33
N PRO A 82 -19.83 -13.80 -20.35
CA PRO A 82 -19.89 -15.23 -20.60
C PRO A 82 -20.81 -15.94 -19.61
N LEU A 83 -21.74 -16.76 -20.12
CA LEU A 83 -22.64 -17.58 -19.28
C LEU A 83 -21.86 -18.51 -18.34
N GLN A 84 -20.68 -18.95 -18.79
CA GLN A 84 -19.78 -19.78 -18.02
C GLN A 84 -18.34 -19.31 -18.25
N VAL A 85 -17.57 -19.19 -17.18
CA VAL A 85 -16.14 -18.85 -17.23
C VAL A 85 -15.35 -19.78 -16.33
N ARG A 86 -14.12 -20.12 -16.74
CA ARG A 86 -13.20 -20.88 -15.90
C ARG A 86 -12.64 -19.96 -14.82
N VAL A 87 -12.68 -20.43 -13.57
CA VAL A 87 -12.13 -19.72 -12.42
C VAL A 87 -11.20 -20.63 -11.62
N GLN A 88 -10.35 -20.01 -10.82
CA GLN A 88 -9.46 -20.67 -9.89
C GLN A 88 -9.67 -20.13 -8.47
N THR A 89 -9.73 -21.05 -7.52
CA THR A 89 -9.74 -20.69 -6.10
C THR A 89 -8.31 -20.49 -5.60
N CYS A 90 -8.11 -19.55 -4.68
CA CYS A 90 -6.83 -19.39 -3.99
C CYS A 90 -6.59 -20.54 -2.98
N ALA A 91 -5.45 -20.50 -2.29
CA ALA A 91 -5.09 -21.50 -1.27
C ALA A 91 -6.08 -21.60 -0.10
N GLU A 92 -6.93 -20.59 0.10
CA GLU A 92 -7.98 -20.56 1.12
C GLU A 92 -9.38 -20.84 0.54
N GLY A 93 -9.50 -21.22 -0.74
CA GLY A 93 -10.80 -21.56 -1.36
C GLY A 93 -11.64 -20.35 -1.77
N TRP A 94 -11.03 -19.18 -1.97
CA TRP A 94 -11.73 -17.99 -2.48
C TRP A 94 -11.58 -17.87 -4.00
N VAL A 95 -12.69 -17.60 -4.69
CA VAL A 95 -12.70 -17.05 -6.05
C VAL A 95 -12.88 -15.54 -5.95
N LYS A 96 -11.89 -14.77 -6.43
CA LYS A 96 -11.99 -13.32 -6.56
C LYS A 96 -12.63 -12.96 -7.90
N LEU A 97 -13.60 -12.04 -7.88
CA LEU A 97 -14.19 -11.39 -9.04
C LEU A 97 -14.04 -9.87 -8.86
N PRO A 98 -12.97 -9.25 -9.38
CA PRO A 98 -12.69 -7.83 -9.18
C PRO A 98 -13.88 -6.92 -9.53
N GLY A 99 -14.19 -5.95 -8.66
CA GLY A 99 -15.29 -4.99 -8.84
C GLY A 99 -16.67 -5.55 -8.54
N TRP A 100 -16.78 -6.82 -8.14
CA TRP A 100 -18.04 -7.49 -7.82
C TRP A 100 -18.05 -8.06 -6.40
N GLY A 101 -17.04 -8.85 -6.06
CA GLY A 101 -16.99 -9.54 -4.78
C GLY A 101 -16.21 -10.84 -4.85
N ASN A 102 -16.54 -11.75 -3.95
CA ASN A 102 -15.80 -13.00 -3.81
C ASN A 102 -16.76 -14.16 -3.53
N LEU A 103 -16.44 -15.36 -4.02
CA LEU A 103 -17.10 -16.60 -3.64
C LEU A 103 -16.17 -17.42 -2.75
N LYS A 104 -16.67 -17.88 -1.60
CA LYS A 104 -15.95 -18.81 -0.73
C LYS A 104 -16.48 -20.23 -0.90
N THR A 105 -15.58 -21.19 -1.08
CA THR A 105 -15.87 -22.63 -1.08
C THR A 105 -14.83 -23.40 -0.28
N GLU A 106 -15.06 -24.69 -0.05
CA GLU A 106 -14.13 -25.61 0.63
C GLU A 106 -13.01 -26.12 -0.29
N LEU A 107 -13.17 -25.97 -1.61
CA LEU A 107 -12.18 -26.40 -2.59
C LEU A 107 -11.06 -25.36 -2.72
N ALA A 108 -9.93 -25.61 -2.06
CA ALA A 108 -8.72 -24.77 -2.16
C ALA A 108 -7.88 -25.10 -3.41
N SER A 109 -7.26 -24.07 -4.01
CA SER A 109 -6.38 -24.20 -5.18
C SER A 109 -6.99 -25.01 -6.35
N ALA A 110 -8.29 -24.91 -6.55
CA ALA A 110 -9.06 -25.72 -7.49
C ALA A 110 -9.47 -24.92 -8.73
N ALA A 111 -9.40 -25.56 -9.90
CA ALA A 111 -10.01 -25.04 -11.13
C ALA A 111 -11.49 -25.43 -11.17
N LEU A 112 -12.36 -24.44 -11.34
CA LEU A 112 -13.81 -24.57 -11.33
C LEU A 112 -14.40 -23.81 -12.53
N ASN A 113 -15.69 -24.02 -12.79
CA ASN A 113 -16.46 -23.19 -13.69
C ASN A 113 -17.42 -22.32 -12.87
N LEU A 114 -17.40 -21.03 -13.10
CA LEU A 114 -18.40 -20.08 -12.61
C LEU A 114 -19.52 -19.96 -13.66
N SER A 115 -20.77 -20.01 -13.23
CA SER A 115 -21.95 -19.71 -14.04
C SER A 115 -22.79 -18.67 -13.34
N GLY A 116 -23.50 -17.86 -14.12
CA GLY A 116 -24.36 -16.79 -13.61
C GLY A 116 -23.90 -15.42 -14.10
N THR A 117 -24.75 -14.43 -13.90
CA THR A 117 -24.51 -13.04 -14.32
C THR A 117 -24.84 -12.02 -13.22
N THR A 118 -25.46 -12.45 -12.12
CA THR A 118 -25.90 -11.62 -11.00
C THR A 118 -25.46 -12.22 -9.66
N PRO A 119 -25.29 -11.45 -8.58
CA PRO A 119 -24.77 -12.00 -7.32
C PRO A 119 -25.62 -13.16 -6.76
N ASP A 120 -26.94 -13.13 -7.00
CA ASP A 120 -27.89 -14.13 -6.51
C ASP A 120 -27.92 -15.42 -7.34
N ASP A 121 -27.43 -15.39 -8.59
CA ASP A 121 -27.40 -16.54 -9.50
C ASP A 121 -26.03 -17.21 -9.63
N LEU A 122 -24.98 -16.63 -9.03
CA LEU A 122 -23.61 -17.16 -9.11
C LEU A 122 -23.52 -18.57 -8.54
N GLN A 123 -23.04 -19.49 -9.37
CA GLN A 123 -22.84 -20.89 -9.00
C GLN A 123 -21.48 -21.39 -9.46
N LEU A 124 -20.83 -22.17 -8.60
CA LEU A 124 -19.59 -22.86 -8.93
C LEU A 124 -19.90 -24.32 -9.30
N PHE A 125 -19.16 -24.82 -10.28
CA PHE A 125 -19.19 -26.21 -10.72
C PHE A 125 -17.78 -26.76 -10.82
N THR A 126 -17.59 -28.05 -10.54
CA THR A 126 -16.35 -28.74 -10.91
C THR A 126 -16.23 -28.78 -12.43
N LEU A 127 -15.03 -29.08 -12.95
CA LEU A 127 -14.83 -29.24 -14.40
C LEU A 127 -15.68 -30.39 -15.00
N GLN A 128 -16.18 -31.32 -14.17
CA GLN A 128 -17.09 -32.39 -14.56
C GLN A 128 -18.58 -31.99 -14.47
N GLY A 129 -18.89 -30.74 -14.11
CA GLY A 129 -20.26 -30.22 -14.04
C GLY A 129 -20.99 -30.47 -12.72
N ASN A 130 -20.31 -30.95 -11.67
CA ASN A 130 -20.93 -31.12 -10.36
C ASN A 130 -21.01 -29.77 -9.63
N ARG A 131 -22.17 -29.44 -9.05
CA ARG A 131 -22.34 -28.20 -8.29
C ARG A 131 -21.43 -28.19 -7.06
N VAL A 132 -20.74 -27.08 -6.84
CA VAL A 132 -19.87 -26.82 -5.69
C VAL A 132 -20.56 -25.81 -4.78
N PRO A 133 -20.81 -26.14 -3.49
CA PRO A 133 -21.32 -25.18 -2.53
C PRO A 133 -20.37 -23.99 -2.40
N ALA A 134 -20.93 -22.80 -2.52
CA ALA A 134 -20.21 -21.55 -2.38
C ALA A 134 -21.09 -20.47 -1.77
N GLN A 135 -20.47 -19.53 -1.07
CA GLN A 135 -21.14 -18.36 -0.51
C GLN A 135 -20.54 -17.10 -1.12
N PHE A 136 -21.41 -16.19 -1.57
CA PHE A 136 -21.02 -14.88 -2.06
C PHE A 136 -20.76 -13.91 -0.91
N TYR A 137 -19.71 -13.11 -1.06
CA TYR A 137 -19.30 -12.05 -0.17
C TYR A 137 -19.06 -10.77 -0.98
N PRO A 138 -19.83 -9.69 -0.74
CA PRO A 138 -19.60 -8.42 -1.42
C PRO A 138 -18.25 -7.81 -1.01
N GLU A 139 -17.73 -6.92 -1.84
CA GLU A 139 -16.56 -6.12 -1.52
C GLU A 139 -16.80 -5.23 -0.29
N VAL A 140 -15.75 -4.99 0.48
CA VAL A 140 -15.77 -4.05 1.60
C VAL A 140 -14.83 -2.92 1.27
N PHE A 141 -15.33 -1.69 1.40
CA PHE A 141 -14.59 -0.49 1.09
C PHE A 141 -14.19 0.28 2.35
N LEU A 142 -13.11 1.07 2.24
CA LEU A 142 -12.82 2.11 3.22
C LEU A 142 -13.87 3.22 3.10
N PRO A 143 -14.22 3.91 4.20
CA PRO A 143 -15.31 4.89 4.22
C PRO A 143 -15.12 5.96 3.14
N ASN A 144 -16.18 6.30 2.41
CA ASN A 144 -16.19 7.36 1.38
C ASN A 144 -15.04 7.23 0.35
N SER A 145 -14.71 6.01 -0.08
CA SER A 145 -13.65 5.77 -1.07
C SER A 145 -13.95 4.59 -1.98
N SER A 146 -13.17 4.49 -3.05
CA SER A 146 -13.10 3.36 -3.98
C SER A 146 -12.16 2.24 -3.51
N ILE A 147 -11.45 2.41 -2.39
CA ILE A 147 -10.43 1.47 -1.94
C ILE A 147 -11.09 0.29 -1.24
N ARG A 148 -10.92 -0.91 -1.80
CA ARG A 148 -11.43 -2.15 -1.20
C ARG A 148 -10.43 -2.74 -0.20
N VAL A 149 -10.95 -3.51 0.75
CA VAL A 149 -10.14 -4.25 1.73
C VAL A 149 -10.29 -5.74 1.45
N THR A 150 -9.18 -6.43 1.18
CA THR A 150 -9.20 -7.84 0.77
C THR A 150 -9.60 -8.79 1.90
N ARG A 151 -10.38 -9.82 1.59
CA ARG A 151 -10.77 -10.90 2.52
C ARG A 151 -10.08 -12.24 2.26
N TYR A 152 -9.33 -12.32 1.17
CA TYR A 152 -8.68 -13.53 0.68
C TYR A 152 -7.17 -13.35 0.70
N ARG A 153 -6.43 -14.45 0.78
CA ARG A 153 -4.97 -14.47 0.59
C ARG A 153 -4.57 -14.12 -0.85
N PRO A 154 -3.98 -12.94 -1.11
CA PRO A 154 -3.48 -12.61 -2.43
C PRO A 154 -2.26 -13.47 -2.77
N ASP A 155 -2.13 -13.73 -4.06
CA ASP A 155 -1.16 -14.67 -4.60
C ASP A 155 0.30 -14.21 -4.45
N ILE A 156 0.53 -12.90 -4.39
CA ILE A 156 1.84 -12.31 -4.12
C ILE A 156 2.43 -12.78 -2.78
N TYR A 157 1.60 -13.12 -1.78
CA TYR A 157 2.10 -13.65 -0.51
C TYR A 157 2.86 -14.97 -0.68
N ARG A 158 2.46 -15.79 -1.65
CA ARG A 158 3.19 -17.03 -1.95
C ARG A 158 4.54 -16.72 -2.61
N CYS A 159 4.57 -15.77 -3.54
CA CYS A 159 5.81 -15.37 -4.21
C CYS A 159 6.84 -14.77 -3.26
N LEU A 160 6.39 -14.09 -2.21
CA LEU A 160 7.24 -13.53 -1.15
C LEU A 160 7.67 -14.56 -0.11
N GLY A 161 7.11 -15.78 -0.12
CA GLY A 161 7.33 -16.76 0.93
C GLY A 161 6.78 -16.29 2.29
N ALA A 162 5.68 -15.55 2.29
CA ALA A 162 5.08 -15.04 3.52
C ALA A 162 4.53 -16.18 4.39
N HIS A 163 4.99 -16.23 5.64
CA HIS A 163 4.51 -17.14 6.67
C HIS A 163 3.42 -16.43 7.45
N LEU A 164 2.17 -16.83 7.23
CA LEU A 164 1.03 -16.20 7.89
C LEU A 164 0.76 -16.88 9.23
N HIS A 165 0.60 -16.08 10.30
CA HIS A 165 0.21 -16.57 11.63
C HIS A 165 -1.23 -17.08 11.66
N GLU A 166 -2.08 -16.51 10.81
CA GLU A 166 -3.49 -16.85 10.67
C GLU A 166 -3.96 -16.59 9.24
N ASN A 167 -5.15 -17.10 8.89
CA ASN A 167 -5.75 -16.85 7.57
C ASN A 167 -6.11 -15.36 7.41
N VAL A 168 -6.05 -14.87 6.18
CA VAL A 168 -6.33 -13.45 5.88
C VAL A 168 -7.74 -13.04 6.30
N THR A 169 -8.72 -13.93 6.20
CA THR A 169 -10.09 -13.66 6.67
C THR A 169 -10.16 -13.39 8.19
N THR A 170 -9.33 -14.06 8.98
CA THR A 170 -9.25 -13.83 10.44
C THR A 170 -8.64 -12.47 10.72
N THR A 171 -7.52 -12.14 10.08
CA THR A 171 -6.87 -10.82 10.21
C THR A 171 -7.80 -9.70 9.76
N PHE A 172 -8.48 -9.86 8.62
CA PHE A 172 -9.50 -8.94 8.13
C PHE A 172 -10.56 -8.66 9.19
N THR A 173 -11.13 -9.71 9.80
CA THR A 173 -12.22 -9.57 10.77
C THR A 173 -11.79 -8.80 12.02
N LYS A 174 -10.56 -9.04 12.50
CA LYS A 174 -9.99 -8.34 13.65
C LYS A 174 -9.75 -6.86 13.37
N TRP A 175 -9.22 -6.54 12.18
CA TRP A 175 -8.54 -5.27 11.94
C TRP A 175 -9.22 -4.32 10.95
N VAL A 176 -10.26 -4.76 10.24
CA VAL A 176 -10.97 -3.90 9.27
C VAL A 176 -11.55 -2.64 9.93
N ARG A 177 -12.09 -2.73 11.15
CA ARG A 177 -12.68 -1.57 11.82
C ARG A 177 -11.63 -0.54 12.25
N PRO A 178 -10.53 -0.90 12.96
CA PRO A 178 -9.42 0.02 13.20
C PRO A 178 -8.87 0.66 11.92
N LEU A 179 -8.72 -0.11 10.84
CA LEU A 179 -8.30 0.41 9.53
C LEU A 179 -9.27 1.47 8.99
N GLN A 180 -10.58 1.22 9.03
CA GLN A 180 -11.61 2.16 8.56
C GLN A 180 -11.65 3.45 9.42
N ASN A 181 -11.46 3.32 10.73
CA ASN A 181 -11.36 4.47 11.64
C ASN A 181 -10.13 5.33 11.30
N ALA A 182 -8.97 4.69 11.10
CA ALA A 182 -7.74 5.38 10.71
C ALA A 182 -7.86 6.09 9.36
N PHE A 183 -8.50 5.45 8.37
CA PHE A 183 -8.77 6.09 7.09
C PHE A 183 -9.68 7.33 7.24
N SER A 184 -10.68 7.25 8.12
CA SER A 184 -11.55 8.40 8.46
C SER A 184 -10.78 9.53 9.17
N ILE A 185 -9.75 9.21 9.95
CA ILE A 185 -8.84 10.20 10.55
C ILE A 185 -8.04 10.90 9.45
N ILE A 186 -7.48 10.16 8.49
CA ILE A 186 -6.77 10.74 7.33
C ILE A 186 -7.69 11.67 6.53
N GLN A 187 -8.93 11.24 6.25
CA GLN A 187 -9.93 12.08 5.56
C GLN A 187 -10.18 13.41 6.26
N GLN A 188 -10.29 13.39 7.60
CA GLN A 188 -10.51 14.59 8.39
C GLN A 188 -9.26 15.46 8.49
N ALA A 189 -8.08 14.85 8.63
CA ALA A 189 -6.80 15.54 8.79
C ALA A 189 -6.33 16.19 7.49
N VAL A 190 -6.28 15.42 6.41
CA VAL A 190 -5.62 15.74 5.14
C VAL A 190 -6.48 15.31 3.93
N PRO A 191 -7.68 15.90 3.75
CA PRO A 191 -8.66 15.44 2.76
C PRO A 191 -8.13 15.39 1.33
N GLU A 192 -7.34 16.39 0.92
CA GLU A 192 -6.72 16.42 -0.41
C GLU A 192 -5.73 15.26 -0.61
N TYR A 193 -4.95 14.89 0.42
CA TYR A 193 -4.00 13.78 0.31
C TYR A 193 -4.74 12.43 0.31
N CYS A 194 -5.85 12.35 1.07
CA CYS A 194 -6.74 11.20 1.03
C CYS A 194 -7.34 10.98 -0.36
N GLN A 195 -7.68 12.05 -1.08
CA GLN A 195 -8.13 11.96 -2.47
C GLN A 195 -7.05 11.41 -3.39
N LEU A 196 -5.79 11.81 -3.22
CA LEU A 196 -4.67 11.24 -3.97
C LEU A 196 -4.51 9.74 -3.69
N ILE A 197 -4.58 9.33 -2.41
CA ILE A 197 -4.57 7.91 -2.03
C ILE A 197 -5.71 7.15 -2.75
N ALA A 198 -6.93 7.68 -2.74
CA ALA A 198 -8.09 7.05 -3.38
C ALA A 198 -8.01 7.01 -4.92
N LYS A 199 -7.21 7.88 -5.54
CA LYS A 199 -6.92 7.84 -6.98
C LYS A 199 -5.88 6.78 -7.30
N SER A 200 -4.77 6.75 -6.56
CA SER A 200 -3.64 5.87 -6.87
C SER A 200 -3.82 4.43 -6.40
N SER A 201 -4.54 4.23 -5.29
CA SER A 201 -4.70 2.94 -4.64
C SER A 201 -6.12 2.42 -4.85
N GLN A 202 -6.22 1.13 -5.16
CA GLN A 202 -7.49 0.42 -5.34
C GLN A 202 -7.79 -0.53 -4.20
N GLU A 203 -6.75 -0.97 -3.47
CA GLU A 203 -6.87 -2.09 -2.53
C GLU A 203 -5.95 -1.93 -1.31
N ILE A 204 -6.43 -2.38 -0.15
CA ILE A 204 -5.60 -2.66 1.02
C ILE A 204 -5.74 -4.13 1.39
N SER A 205 -4.62 -4.80 1.63
CA SER A 205 -4.61 -6.17 2.15
C SER A 205 -4.00 -6.21 3.55
N LEU A 206 -4.74 -6.80 4.48
CA LEU A 206 -4.31 -7.01 5.86
C LEU A 206 -3.79 -8.44 6.01
N PHE A 207 -2.63 -8.60 6.64
CA PHE A 207 -2.07 -9.91 6.92
C PHE A 207 -1.28 -9.88 8.23
N SER A 208 -1.00 -11.06 8.79
CA SER A 208 -0.20 -11.21 10.01
C SER A 208 0.93 -12.19 9.74
N SER A 209 2.18 -11.72 9.83
CA SER A 209 3.38 -12.49 9.49
C SER A 209 4.59 -12.07 10.32
N ASP A 210 5.48 -13.02 10.65
CA ASP A 210 6.73 -12.75 11.38
C ASP A 210 7.92 -12.48 10.45
N ASN A 211 7.82 -12.87 9.18
CA ASN A 211 8.93 -12.86 8.24
C ASN A 211 8.75 -11.84 7.10
N GLN A 212 7.70 -11.02 7.15
CA GLN A 212 7.42 -9.98 6.16
C GLN A 212 7.11 -8.66 6.86
N ASN A 213 7.54 -7.54 6.29
CA ASN A 213 7.07 -6.22 6.71
C ASN A 213 5.84 -5.81 5.87
N SER A 214 5.13 -4.75 6.26
CA SER A 214 4.22 -4.06 5.35
C SER A 214 4.96 -3.62 4.08
N PHE A 215 4.29 -3.70 2.93
CA PHE A 215 4.89 -3.43 1.63
C PHE A 215 3.89 -2.90 0.61
N ALA A 216 4.42 -2.34 -0.47
CA ALA A 216 3.75 -2.09 -1.72
C ALA A 216 4.69 -2.52 -2.84
N ALA A 217 4.15 -3.09 -3.92
CA ALA A 217 4.96 -3.64 -4.99
C ALA A 217 4.46 -3.15 -6.35
N MET A 218 5.39 -2.89 -7.27
CA MET A 218 5.04 -2.45 -8.61
C MET A 218 4.33 -3.56 -9.39
N GLU A 219 4.70 -4.82 -9.16
CA GLU A 219 4.01 -5.97 -9.76
C GLU A 219 2.57 -6.15 -9.25
N HIS A 220 2.16 -5.42 -8.21
CA HIS A 220 0.79 -5.42 -7.71
C HIS A 220 0.35 -3.99 -7.42
N PHE A 221 0.59 -3.11 -8.41
CA PHE A 221 0.34 -1.68 -8.32
C PHE A 221 -1.10 -1.39 -7.88
N GLY A 222 -1.26 -0.39 -7.01
CA GLY A 222 -2.57 -0.04 -6.46
C GLY A 222 -2.91 -0.72 -5.13
N THR A 223 -2.06 -1.61 -4.61
CA THR A 223 -2.30 -2.28 -3.32
C THR A 223 -1.31 -1.86 -2.23
N GLY A 224 -1.84 -1.44 -1.08
CA GLY A 224 -1.08 -1.35 0.17
C GLY A 224 -1.22 -2.63 0.99
N PHE A 225 -0.13 -3.35 1.25
CA PHE A 225 -0.12 -4.54 2.09
C PHE A 225 0.35 -4.17 3.50
N ILE A 226 -0.53 -4.34 4.49
CA ILE A 226 -0.28 -3.93 5.88
C ILE A 226 -0.16 -5.18 6.74
N ASN A 227 1.03 -5.38 7.33
CA ASN A 227 1.28 -6.43 8.30
C ASN A 227 0.93 -5.95 9.71
N VAL A 228 0.02 -6.66 10.38
CA VAL A 228 -0.39 -6.33 11.76
C VAL A 228 0.32 -7.15 12.84
N ASP A 229 1.16 -8.13 12.45
CA ASP A 229 2.04 -9.01 13.29
C ASP A 229 1.50 -9.38 14.69
N ASP A 230 0.16 -9.50 14.80
CA ASP A 230 -0.65 -9.71 16.01
C ASP A 230 -0.27 -8.82 17.21
N GLN A 231 0.19 -7.59 16.95
CA GLN A 231 0.46 -6.62 18.00
C GLN A 231 -0.82 -5.86 18.39
N GLY A 232 -0.83 -5.29 19.60
CA GLY A 232 -1.92 -4.44 20.10
C GLY A 232 -1.98 -3.06 19.43
N TYR A 233 -2.02 -3.03 18.10
CA TYR A 233 -2.11 -1.83 17.29
C TYR A 233 -3.47 -1.15 17.39
N ASP A 234 -3.49 0.14 17.03
CA ASP A 234 -4.70 0.95 16.99
C ASP A 234 -4.71 1.86 15.74
N GLU A 235 -5.58 2.86 15.72
CA GLU A 235 -5.70 3.78 14.60
C GLU A 235 -4.40 4.54 14.26
N VAL A 236 -3.52 4.82 15.23
CA VAL A 236 -2.26 5.54 14.96
C VAL A 236 -1.36 4.71 14.05
N PHE A 237 -1.27 3.41 14.32
CA PHE A 237 -0.53 2.47 13.48
C PHE A 237 -1.08 2.47 12.05
N PHE A 238 -2.39 2.37 11.88
CA PHE A 238 -2.97 2.35 10.54
C PHE A 238 -2.88 3.71 9.82
N VAL A 239 -2.92 4.85 10.52
CA VAL A 239 -2.68 6.16 9.87
C VAL A 239 -1.27 6.22 9.27
N ASP A 240 -0.28 5.73 10.02
CA ASP A 240 1.10 5.59 9.57
C ASP A 240 1.20 4.65 8.36
N ASP A 241 0.75 3.41 8.49
CA ASP A 241 0.91 2.39 7.46
C ASP A 241 0.12 2.70 6.18
N ILE A 242 -1.09 3.28 6.28
CA ILE A 242 -1.83 3.74 5.09
C ILE A 242 -1.03 4.84 4.37
N ALA A 243 -0.55 5.85 5.10
CA ALA A 243 0.20 6.96 4.51
C ALA A 243 1.52 6.48 3.88
N HIS A 244 2.17 5.48 4.47
CA HIS A 244 3.40 4.88 3.98
C HIS A 244 3.16 4.03 2.73
N GLN A 245 2.30 3.01 2.81
CA GLN A 245 2.12 2.04 1.72
C GLN A 245 1.37 2.63 0.53
N CYS A 246 0.38 3.49 0.76
CA CYS A 246 -0.26 4.22 -0.33
C CYS A 246 0.67 5.32 -0.88
N GLY A 247 1.59 5.85 -0.06
CA GLY A 247 2.65 6.76 -0.50
C GLY A 247 3.57 6.12 -1.55
N HIS A 248 3.94 4.85 -1.40
CA HIS A 248 4.66 4.10 -2.44
C HIS A 248 3.88 4.03 -3.75
N THR A 249 2.56 3.84 -3.69
CA THR A 249 1.72 3.76 -4.89
C THR A 249 1.69 5.10 -5.65
N ILE A 250 1.50 6.20 -4.92
CA ILE A 250 1.56 7.56 -5.48
C ILE A 250 2.94 7.82 -6.10
N PHE A 251 4.01 7.48 -5.39
CA PHE A 251 5.37 7.79 -5.84
C PHE A 251 5.83 6.90 -6.99
N ASN A 252 5.37 5.65 -7.07
CA ASN A 252 5.56 4.79 -8.24
C ASN A 252 4.97 5.43 -9.50
N ALA A 253 3.78 6.02 -9.42
CA ALA A 253 3.18 6.74 -10.54
C ALA A 253 3.97 8.00 -10.92
N LEU A 254 4.38 8.81 -9.93
CA LEU A 254 5.20 10.01 -10.15
C LEU A 254 6.57 9.73 -10.76
N THR A 255 7.16 8.58 -10.41
CA THR A 255 8.54 8.22 -10.76
C THR A 255 8.64 7.04 -11.71
N LEU A 256 7.55 6.74 -12.44
CA LEU A 256 7.48 5.64 -13.40
C LEU A 256 8.65 5.68 -14.39
N MET A 257 8.98 6.86 -14.90
CA MET A 257 10.19 7.12 -15.69
C MET A 257 11.37 7.45 -14.77
N THR A 258 11.87 6.43 -14.06
CA THR A 258 12.87 6.61 -12.99
C THR A 258 14.17 7.28 -13.46
N SER A 259 14.57 7.06 -14.71
CA SER A 259 15.75 7.70 -15.33
C SER A 259 15.65 9.22 -15.45
N HIS A 260 14.44 9.80 -15.32
CA HIS A 260 14.29 11.25 -15.23
C HIS A 260 14.78 11.80 -13.88
N TYR A 261 14.88 10.98 -12.85
CA TYR A 261 15.20 11.40 -11.47
C TYR A 261 16.55 10.89 -11.00
N LEU A 262 16.91 9.66 -11.37
CA LEU A 262 18.18 9.04 -10.98
C LEU A 262 19.15 9.02 -12.16
N SER A 263 20.39 9.44 -11.90
CA SER A 263 21.50 9.43 -12.87
C SER A 263 22.30 8.12 -12.85
N ILE A 264 21.95 7.20 -11.93
CA ILE A 264 22.57 5.88 -11.75
C ILE A 264 21.52 4.78 -11.83
N ASP A 265 21.95 3.53 -11.92
CA ASP A 265 21.05 2.38 -11.90
C ASP A 265 20.20 2.41 -10.60
N PRO A 266 18.86 2.41 -10.70
CA PRO A 266 17.97 2.40 -9.53
C PRO A 266 18.21 1.24 -8.57
N ASN A 267 18.78 0.13 -9.05
CA ASN A 267 19.11 -1.06 -8.27
C ASN A 267 20.48 -1.00 -7.59
N THR A 268 21.24 0.08 -7.81
CA THR A 268 22.50 0.33 -7.09
C THR A 268 22.21 0.29 -5.59
N THR A 269 22.97 -0.47 -4.81
CA THR A 269 22.76 -0.58 -3.36
C THR A 269 23.31 0.64 -2.64
N LEU A 270 22.68 1.08 -1.55
CA LEU A 270 23.19 2.20 -0.75
C LEU A 270 24.60 1.95 -0.20
N VAL A 271 24.92 0.70 0.16
CA VAL A 271 26.25 0.32 0.65
C VAL A 271 27.34 0.57 -0.39
N SER A 272 27.02 0.48 -1.68
CA SER A 272 27.98 0.79 -2.75
C SER A 272 28.28 2.28 -2.90
N LEU A 273 27.49 3.15 -2.26
CA LEU A 273 27.68 4.61 -2.26
C LEU A 273 28.50 5.13 -1.08
N VAL A 274 28.90 4.25 -0.15
CA VAL A 274 29.64 4.62 1.06
C VAL A 274 30.94 3.82 1.21
N ASP A 275 32.01 4.52 1.55
CA ASP A 275 33.33 3.91 1.76
C ASP A 275 33.37 3.05 3.05
N ASP A 276 32.57 3.40 4.06
CA ASP A 276 32.36 2.61 5.27
C ASP A 276 31.09 1.79 5.13
N ALA A 277 31.24 0.58 4.59
CA ALA A 277 30.14 -0.36 4.42
C ALA A 277 29.45 -0.64 5.77
N VAL A 278 28.29 -0.03 5.99
CA VAL A 278 27.41 -0.40 7.09
C VAL A 278 26.91 -1.82 6.79
N HIS A 279 27.46 -2.80 7.53
CA HIS A 279 27.04 -4.20 7.40
C HIS A 279 25.51 -4.31 7.59
N GLY A 280 24.82 -4.84 6.59
CA GLY A 280 23.37 -5.10 6.62
C GLY A 280 22.48 -4.09 5.88
N GLU A 281 23.03 -3.01 5.30
CA GLU A 281 22.26 -2.14 4.41
C GLU A 281 22.17 -2.75 3.01
N HIS A 282 20.99 -3.28 2.66
CA HIS A 282 20.73 -3.93 1.38
C HIS A 282 19.75 -3.15 0.49
N ARG A 283 19.24 -2.01 0.96
CA ARG A 283 18.29 -1.22 0.18
C ARG A 283 18.98 -0.61 -1.04
N THR A 284 18.21 -0.47 -2.10
CA THR A 284 18.64 0.20 -3.33
C THR A 284 18.50 1.71 -3.20
N VAL A 285 19.17 2.45 -4.08
CA VAL A 285 19.02 3.90 -4.21
C VAL A 285 17.58 4.28 -4.47
N TYR A 286 16.90 3.56 -5.37
CA TYR A 286 15.48 3.78 -5.64
C TYR A 286 14.61 3.51 -4.41
N GLY A 287 14.88 2.44 -3.67
CA GLY A 287 14.18 2.15 -2.42
C GLY A 287 14.35 3.23 -1.35
N ALA A 288 15.55 3.81 -1.23
CA ALA A 288 15.80 4.92 -0.31
C ALA A 288 15.13 6.22 -0.78
N PHE A 289 15.13 6.49 -2.08
CA PHE A 289 14.46 7.64 -2.68
C PHE A 289 12.94 7.58 -2.46
N HIS A 290 12.34 6.39 -2.65
CA HIS A 290 10.95 6.09 -2.27
C HIS A 290 10.71 6.31 -0.77
N GLY A 291 11.64 5.85 0.06
CA GLY A 291 11.61 6.08 1.51
C GLY A 291 11.44 7.56 1.87
N LEU A 292 12.15 8.48 1.21
CA LEU A 292 12.00 9.92 1.47
C LEU A 292 10.57 10.42 1.24
N PHE A 293 9.90 9.93 0.19
CA PHE A 293 8.50 10.29 -0.07
C PHE A 293 7.56 9.69 0.97
N THR A 294 7.71 8.41 1.31
CA THR A 294 6.82 7.77 2.28
C THR A 294 7.02 8.29 3.70
N TYR A 295 8.21 8.74 4.07
CA TYR A 295 8.40 9.47 5.32
C TYR A 295 7.69 10.82 5.28
N THR A 296 7.75 11.53 4.16
CA THR A 296 7.07 12.82 3.99
C THR A 296 5.55 12.66 4.12
N SER A 297 4.96 11.64 3.49
CA SER A 297 3.52 11.36 3.59
C SER A 297 3.11 10.93 5.00
N THR A 298 3.84 10.02 5.63
CA THR A 298 3.57 9.59 7.00
C THR A 298 3.64 10.76 7.98
N LEU A 299 4.72 11.55 7.91
CA LEU A 299 4.89 12.72 8.77
C LEU A 299 3.76 13.74 8.55
N HIS A 300 3.35 13.97 7.31
CA HIS A 300 2.24 14.86 7.01
C HIS A 300 0.93 14.39 7.65
N CYS A 301 0.55 13.13 7.46
CA CYS A 301 -0.67 12.57 8.03
C CYS A 301 -0.66 12.59 9.55
N LEU A 302 0.44 12.18 10.19
CA LEU A 302 0.59 12.14 11.64
C LEU A 302 0.55 13.56 12.25
N ASP A 303 1.32 14.50 11.69
CA ASP A 303 1.39 15.90 12.13
C ASP A 303 0.01 16.58 12.05
N GLN A 304 -0.68 16.44 10.91
CA GLN A 304 -1.98 17.08 10.72
C GLN A 304 -3.08 16.43 11.56
N SER A 305 -3.04 15.11 11.75
CA SER A 305 -3.99 14.42 12.64
C SER A 305 -3.80 14.85 14.09
N LEU A 306 -2.55 15.00 14.53
CA LEU A 306 -2.22 15.50 15.86
C LEU A 306 -2.70 16.94 16.06
N LYS A 307 -2.39 17.83 15.11
CA LYS A 307 -2.78 19.25 15.13
C LYS A 307 -4.30 19.44 15.21
N LYS A 308 -5.09 18.52 14.63
CA LYS A 308 -6.55 18.55 14.69
C LYS A 308 -7.14 17.91 15.96
N GLY A 309 -6.32 17.42 16.88
CA GLY A 309 -6.77 16.79 18.12
C GLY A 309 -7.54 15.50 17.89
N LEU A 310 -7.22 14.75 16.84
CA LEU A 310 -7.90 13.50 16.48
C LEU A 310 -7.43 12.30 17.32
N PHE A 311 -6.38 12.48 18.12
CA PHE A 311 -5.80 11.48 19.00
C PHE A 311 -5.83 11.94 20.45
N LYS A 312 -5.91 10.99 21.39
CA LYS A 312 -5.98 11.29 22.84
C LYS A 312 -5.10 10.36 23.66
N GLY A 313 -4.60 10.85 24.79
CA GLY A 313 -3.92 10.03 25.79
C GLY A 313 -2.73 9.26 25.21
N GLN A 314 -2.80 7.93 25.20
CA GLN A 314 -1.68 7.09 24.74
C GLN A 314 -1.40 7.24 23.23
N GLN A 315 -2.41 7.57 22.43
CA GLN A 315 -2.26 7.79 20.99
C GLN A 315 -1.41 9.01 20.67
N VAL A 316 -1.53 10.07 21.48
CA VAL A 316 -0.68 11.26 21.35
C VAL A 316 0.80 10.89 21.50
N LYS A 317 1.11 10.03 22.48
CA LYS A 317 2.48 9.54 22.71
C LYS A 317 2.97 8.66 21.56
N ASP A 318 2.09 7.81 21.01
CA ASP A 318 2.39 6.99 19.83
C ASP A 318 2.76 7.85 18.63
N VAL A 319 1.92 8.84 18.30
CA VAL A 319 2.16 9.77 17.19
C VAL A 319 3.50 10.49 17.34
N ILE A 320 3.80 11.04 18.52
CA ILE A 320 5.07 11.72 18.78
C ILE A 320 6.26 10.77 18.62
N GLY A 321 6.14 9.56 19.17
CA GLY A 321 7.15 8.52 19.05
C GLY A 321 7.43 8.17 17.58
N ARG A 322 6.38 7.97 16.77
CA ARG A 322 6.47 7.69 15.33
C ARG A 322 7.06 8.85 14.54
N ILE A 323 6.65 10.09 14.82
CA ILE A 323 7.23 11.28 14.16
C ILE A 323 8.74 11.30 14.34
N GLY A 324 9.24 11.19 15.58
CA GLY A 324 10.68 11.17 15.79
C GLY A 324 11.37 9.92 15.22
N PHE A 325 10.69 8.77 15.18
CA PHE A 325 11.20 7.54 14.57
C PHE A 325 11.45 7.72 13.08
N TYR A 326 10.47 8.27 12.35
CA TYR A 326 10.61 8.57 10.93
C TYR A 326 11.59 9.70 10.66
N MET A 327 11.66 10.72 11.51
CA MET A 327 12.67 11.78 11.38
C MET A 327 14.11 11.24 11.44
N ARG A 328 14.36 10.18 12.22
CA ARG A 328 15.68 9.51 12.21
C ARG A 328 15.96 8.79 10.89
N LYS A 329 14.98 8.03 10.38
CA LYS A 329 15.10 7.33 9.08
C LYS A 329 15.28 8.34 7.93
N PHE A 330 14.49 9.41 7.95
CA PHE A 330 14.55 10.48 6.96
C PHE A 330 15.93 11.15 6.92
N ASN A 331 16.48 11.54 8.08
CA ASN A 331 17.83 12.10 8.15
C ASN A 331 18.90 11.14 7.64
N TYR A 332 18.78 9.85 7.98
CA TYR A 332 19.72 8.84 7.52
C TYR A 332 19.69 8.73 5.98
N ASP A 333 18.51 8.55 5.39
CA ASP A 333 18.37 8.38 3.94
C ASP A 333 18.76 9.66 3.17
N LEU A 334 18.46 10.86 3.68
CA LEU A 334 18.95 12.13 3.10
C LEU A 334 20.48 12.16 3.04
N LYS A 335 21.16 11.80 4.12
CA LYS A 335 22.63 11.77 4.15
C LYS A 335 23.19 10.77 3.14
N GLN A 336 22.62 9.58 3.04
CA GLN A 336 23.08 8.58 2.08
C GLN A 336 22.90 9.04 0.63
N LEU A 337 21.78 9.70 0.34
CA LEU A 337 21.44 10.15 -1.02
C LEU A 337 22.09 11.49 -1.41
N SER A 338 22.75 12.18 -0.49
CA SER A 338 23.42 13.48 -0.75
C SER A 338 24.66 13.41 -1.66
N ARG A 339 25.00 12.22 -2.16
CA ARG A 339 26.22 11.99 -2.96
C ARG A 339 26.11 12.62 -4.35
N PRO A 340 27.18 13.26 -4.85
CA PRO A 340 27.22 13.75 -6.23
C PRO A 340 26.96 12.63 -7.23
N GLY A 341 26.17 12.91 -8.26
CA GLY A 341 25.90 11.97 -9.35
C GLY A 341 24.79 10.96 -9.10
N VAL A 342 24.14 10.94 -7.93
CA VAL A 342 22.97 10.08 -7.68
C VAL A 342 21.74 10.57 -8.46
N PHE A 343 21.47 11.87 -8.39
CA PHE A 343 20.29 12.49 -8.97
C PHE A 343 20.59 13.19 -10.30
N THR A 344 19.58 13.28 -11.16
CA THR A 344 19.53 14.24 -12.28
C THR A 344 19.17 15.63 -11.74
N ASP A 345 19.17 16.66 -12.60
CA ASP A 345 18.68 17.99 -12.22
C ASP A 345 17.21 17.96 -11.75
N HIS A 346 16.39 17.09 -12.33
CA HIS A 346 15.00 16.92 -11.90
C HIS A 346 14.91 16.18 -10.56
N GLY A 347 15.71 15.12 -10.37
CA GLY A 347 15.83 14.43 -9.09
C GLY A 347 16.32 15.32 -7.96
N LEU A 348 17.24 16.25 -8.24
CA LEU A 348 17.74 17.22 -7.28
C LEU A 348 16.64 18.18 -6.78
N LYS A 349 15.63 18.50 -7.60
CA LYS A 349 14.47 19.27 -7.15
C LYS A 349 13.66 18.49 -6.11
N TYR A 350 13.40 17.21 -6.36
CA TYR A 350 12.71 16.33 -5.40
C TYR A 350 13.51 16.19 -4.11
N TYR A 351 14.82 15.94 -4.23
CA TYR A 351 15.72 15.87 -3.08
C TYR A 351 15.71 17.16 -2.25
N ALA A 352 15.72 18.33 -2.90
CA ALA A 352 15.64 19.61 -2.20
C ALA A 352 14.31 19.78 -1.43
N MET A 353 13.18 19.39 -2.03
CA MET A 353 11.87 19.41 -1.37
C MET A 353 11.80 18.44 -0.18
N PHE A 354 12.40 17.25 -0.29
CA PHE A 354 12.52 16.31 0.82
C PHE A 354 13.36 16.89 1.97
N LYS A 355 14.50 17.49 1.64
CA LYS A 355 15.34 18.16 2.64
C LYS A 355 14.60 19.29 3.35
N ALA A 356 13.88 20.14 2.60
CA ALA A 356 13.07 21.22 3.17
C ALA A 356 11.94 20.66 4.07
N SER A 357 11.31 19.56 3.66
CA SER A 357 10.26 18.89 4.46
C SER A 357 10.83 18.38 5.79
N TYR A 358 11.99 17.73 5.75
CA TYR A 358 12.71 17.31 6.94
C TYR A 358 13.04 18.50 7.87
N GLU A 359 13.62 19.58 7.33
CA GLU A 359 13.96 20.77 8.12
C GLU A 359 12.72 21.43 8.75
N SER A 360 11.59 21.48 8.03
CA SER A 360 10.32 22.01 8.51
C SER A 360 9.80 21.24 9.72
N VAL A 361 9.75 19.90 9.62
CA VAL A 361 9.31 19.04 10.74
C VAL A 361 10.30 19.09 11.90
N LEU A 362 11.62 19.07 11.63
CA LEU A 362 12.64 19.14 12.66
C LEU A 362 12.51 20.43 13.48
N ASN A 363 12.35 21.58 12.81
CA ASN A 363 12.19 22.87 13.45
C ASN A 363 10.91 22.98 14.28
N LYS A 364 9.84 22.31 13.84
CA LYS A 364 8.59 22.23 14.60
C LYS A 364 8.77 21.42 15.89
N TYR A 365 9.31 20.21 15.79
CA TYR A 365 9.34 19.26 16.91
C TYR A 365 10.58 19.31 17.80
N ARG A 366 11.61 20.12 17.47
CA ARG A 366 12.81 20.31 18.33
C ARG A 366 12.54 20.85 19.73
N VAL A 367 11.35 21.39 19.97
CA VAL A 367 10.91 21.89 21.28
C VAL A 367 10.66 20.75 22.28
N LEU A 368 10.46 19.53 21.78
CA LEU A 368 10.29 18.34 22.61
C LEU A 368 11.64 17.86 23.18
N PRO A 369 11.63 17.20 24.35
CA PRO A 369 12.84 16.62 24.92
C PRO A 369 13.54 15.64 23.97
N PRO A 370 14.88 15.53 23.99
CA PRO A 370 15.58 14.51 23.21
C PRO A 370 15.07 13.10 23.54
N VAL A 371 14.96 12.24 22.53
CA VAL A 371 14.49 10.85 22.66
C VAL A 371 15.53 9.85 22.16
N THR A 372 15.50 8.65 22.72
CA THR A 372 16.23 7.48 22.24
C THR A 372 15.29 6.46 21.61
N TYR A 373 15.79 5.77 20.59
CA TYR A 373 15.11 4.67 19.91
C TYR A 373 15.94 3.38 19.98
N VAL A 374 16.85 3.30 20.96
CA VAL A 374 17.64 2.09 21.21
C VAL A 374 16.68 0.92 21.48
N GLY A 375 16.91 -0.19 20.78
CA GLY A 375 16.08 -1.40 20.89
C GLY A 375 14.81 -1.40 20.06
N GLN A 376 14.44 -0.30 19.40
CA GLN A 376 13.26 -0.29 18.52
C GLN A 376 13.46 -1.23 17.31
N PRO A 377 12.44 -2.02 16.94
CA PRO A 377 12.49 -2.82 15.72
C PRO A 377 12.27 -1.94 14.48
N TYR A 378 12.26 -2.57 13.30
CA TYR A 378 12.00 -1.89 12.03
C TYR A 378 10.63 -1.17 12.02
N THR A 379 9.62 -1.81 12.60
CA THR A 379 8.29 -1.24 12.86
C THR A 379 8.28 -0.64 14.26
N PHE A 380 7.83 0.61 14.39
CA PHE A 380 7.81 1.31 15.67
C PHE A 380 6.91 0.60 16.71
N ARG A 381 7.39 0.51 17.96
CA ARG A 381 6.63 -0.06 19.09
C ARG A 381 6.56 0.93 20.24
N LEU A 382 5.35 1.37 20.56
CA LEU A 382 5.09 2.37 21.59
C LEU A 382 5.56 1.94 22.99
N GLU A 383 5.30 0.70 23.38
CA GLU A 383 5.71 0.20 24.70
C GLU A 383 7.23 0.30 24.88
N MET A 384 7.99 -0.14 23.87
CA MET A 384 9.46 -0.05 23.88
C MET A 384 9.93 1.41 23.90
N PHE A 385 9.21 2.32 23.24
CA PHE A 385 9.53 3.75 23.22
C PHE A 385 9.31 4.37 24.61
N ILE A 386 8.17 4.10 25.24
CA ILE A 386 7.86 4.62 26.58
C ILE A 386 8.78 4.05 27.65
N ASN A 387 9.20 2.79 27.52
CA ASN A 387 10.16 2.18 28.44
C ASN A 387 11.56 2.81 28.32
N ALA A 388 11.98 3.16 27.10
CA ALA A 388 13.26 3.80 26.85
C ALA A 388 13.27 5.32 27.14
N ASN A 389 12.09 5.96 27.16
CA ASN A 389 11.92 7.41 27.34
C ASN A 389 10.88 7.71 28.45
N PRO A 390 11.19 7.49 29.74
CA PRO A 390 10.22 7.60 30.83
C PRO A 390 9.57 8.98 30.98
N GLU A 391 10.27 10.06 30.61
CA GLU A 391 9.77 11.44 30.62
C GLU A 391 8.59 11.66 29.67
N TYR A 392 8.48 10.84 28.62
CA TYR A 392 7.35 10.86 27.69
C TYR A 392 6.08 10.22 28.26
N LYS A 393 6.14 9.59 29.44
CA LYS A 393 4.94 9.09 30.14
C LYS A 393 3.96 10.21 30.48
N LEU A 394 4.46 11.42 30.69
CA LEU A 394 3.69 12.59 31.11
C LEU A 394 3.19 13.45 29.95
N ILE A 395 3.64 13.19 28.71
CA ILE A 395 3.18 13.96 27.55
C ILE A 395 1.77 13.53 27.17
N ASN A 396 0.88 14.51 27.05
CA ASN A 396 -0.50 14.38 26.60
C ASN A 396 -0.87 15.60 25.72
N GLU A 397 -2.12 15.67 25.29
CA GLU A 397 -2.67 16.79 24.53
C GLU A 397 -2.42 18.16 25.18
N ASP A 398 -2.54 18.29 26.51
CA ASP A 398 -2.29 19.56 27.21
C ASP A 398 -0.81 19.96 27.14
N ALA A 399 0.10 18.97 27.24
CA ALA A 399 1.53 19.22 27.11
C ALA A 399 1.90 19.76 25.72
N LEU A 400 1.21 19.32 24.66
CA LEU A 400 1.46 19.83 23.30
C LEU A 400 1.16 21.32 23.18
N VAL A 401 0.11 21.81 23.85
CA VAL A 401 -0.21 23.24 23.90
C VAL A 401 0.93 24.03 24.54
N ILE A 402 1.56 23.49 25.60
CA ILE A 402 2.73 24.11 26.25
C ILE A 402 3.92 24.21 25.29
N TYR A 403 4.11 23.20 24.43
CA TYR A 403 5.16 23.18 23.42
C TYR A 403 4.81 23.95 22.14
N GLY A 404 3.59 24.49 22.03
CA GLY A 404 3.11 25.19 20.82
C GLY A 404 2.94 24.27 19.61
N LEU A 405 2.60 23.00 19.85
CA LEU A 405 2.48 21.95 18.83
C LEU A 405 1.05 21.64 18.39
#